data_AF-A0A8X8K4Y7-F1
#
_entry.id   AF-A0A8X8K4Y7-F1
#
_cell.length_a   1.000
_cell.length_b   1.000
_cell.length_c   1.000
_cell.angle_alpha   90.00
_cell.angle_beta   90.00
_cell.angle_gamma   90.00
#
_symmetry.space_group_name_H-M   'P 1'
#
loop_
_entity.id
_entity.type
_entity.pdbx_description
1 polymer ?
#
loop_
_entity_poly.entity_id
_entity_poly.type
_entity_poly.pdbx_seq_one_letter_code
_entity_poly.pdbx_strand_id
1 'polypeptide(L)'
;MSPETILAGVAAAVVILGLMGSFWPKRKPPHMVFKCGRCNTASRHSNRTIEAWRRGKTRFFCPPCHLKWLQSQPRREPDTYAGQGRGGGSGCLGVFVILGFLPAGGMLAWVFV
;
A
#
# COMPACT_ATOMS: atom_id res chain seq x y z
N MET A 1 -12.84 6.84 -34.94
CA MET A 1 -11.79 7.13 -33.94
C MET A 1 -10.61 6.23 -34.27
N SER A 2 -9.46 6.81 -34.63
CA SER A 2 -8.27 6.02 -34.97
C SER A 2 -7.76 5.31 -33.70
N PRO A 3 -7.23 4.08 -33.80
CA PRO A 3 -6.73 3.34 -32.65
C PRO A 3 -5.68 4.12 -31.84
N GLU A 4 -4.94 5.00 -32.51
CA GLU A 4 -3.96 5.92 -31.94
C GLU A 4 -4.59 6.92 -30.95
N THR A 5 -5.75 7.47 -31.28
CA THR A 5 -6.49 8.41 -30.41
C THR A 5 -7.05 7.72 -29.17
N ILE A 6 -7.43 6.44 -29.28
CA ILE A 6 -7.91 5.64 -28.14
C ILE A 6 -6.74 5.35 -27.19
N LEU A 7 -5.60 4.93 -27.74
CA LEU A 7 -4.40 4.61 -26.94
C LEU A 7 -3.85 5.84 -26.20
N ALA A 8 -3.78 6.98 -26.90
CA ALA A 8 -3.35 8.25 -26.31
C ALA A 8 -4.32 8.72 -25.21
N GLY A 9 -5.64 8.58 -25.43
CA GLY A 9 -6.66 8.92 -24.44
C GLY A 9 -6.56 8.09 -23.16
N VAL A 10 -6.38 6.77 -23.29
CA VAL A 10 -6.23 5.85 -22.15
C VAL A 10 -4.94 6.14 -21.38
N ALA A 11 -3.81 6.34 -22.08
CA ALA A 11 -2.54 6.67 -21.45
C ALA A 11 -2.61 7.98 -20.66
N ALA A 12 -3.22 9.03 -21.24
CA ALA A 12 -3.42 10.30 -20.56
C ALA A 12 -4.31 10.14 -19.31
N ALA A 13 -5.40 9.38 -19.40
CA ALA A 13 -6.28 9.13 -18.26
C ALA A 13 -5.57 8.42 -17.09
N VAL A 14 -4.73 7.41 -17.37
CA VAL A 14 -3.95 6.70 -16.35
C VAL A 14 -2.95 7.63 -15.66
N VAL A 15 -2.26 8.48 -16.43
CA VAL A 15 -1.30 9.46 -15.87
C VAL A 15 -2.03 10.48 -14.99
N ILE A 16 -3.16 11.02 -15.46
CA ILE A 16 -3.96 12.00 -14.71
C ILE A 16 -4.47 11.37 -13.40
N LEU A 17 -5.05 10.17 -13.46
CA LEU A 17 -5.54 9.45 -12.28
C LEU A 17 -4.42 9.10 -11.29
N GLY A 18 -3.25 8.69 -11.79
CA GLY A 18 -2.08 8.41 -10.97
C GLY A 18 -1.54 9.65 -10.26
N LEU A 19 -1.47 10.79 -10.96
CA LEU A 19 -1.08 12.08 -10.39
C LEU A 19 -2.10 12.55 -9.34
N MET A 20 -3.40 12.43 -9.62
CA MET A 20 -4.46 12.77 -8.65
C MET A 20 -4.40 11.92 -7.38
N GLY A 21 -4.14 10.61 -7.51
CA GLY A 21 -4.00 9.71 -6.36
C GLY A 21 -2.75 10.02 -5.51
N SER A 22 -1.67 10.48 -6.13
CA SER A 22 -0.45 10.89 -5.44
C SER A 22 -0.61 12.20 -4.66
N PHE A 23 -1.46 13.11 -5.16
CA PHE A 23 -1.74 14.40 -4.55
C PHE A 23 -2.73 14.35 -3.37
N TRP A 24 -3.23 13.17 -3.00
CA TRP A 24 -4.16 13.07 -1.89
C TRP A 24 -3.48 13.36 -0.55
N PRO A 25 -4.03 14.32 0.24
CA PRO A 25 -3.46 14.68 1.51
C PRO A 25 -3.46 13.47 2.44
N LYS A 26 -2.29 13.19 3.02
CA LYS A 26 -2.13 12.07 3.96
C LYS A 26 -3.16 12.22 5.09
N ARG A 27 -3.99 11.19 5.28
CA ARG A 27 -4.99 11.17 6.36
C ARG A 27 -4.33 11.48 7.71
N LYS A 28 -4.92 12.40 8.47
CA LYS A 28 -4.52 12.78 9.82
C LYS A 28 -5.51 12.19 10.83
N PRO A 29 -5.06 11.74 12.01
CA PRO A 29 -5.97 11.23 13.03
C PRO A 29 -6.95 12.33 13.48
N PRO A 30 -8.23 11.99 13.73
CA PRO A 30 -9.25 12.96 14.13
C PRO A 30 -8.99 13.56 15.52
N HIS A 31 -8.23 12.86 16.36
CA HIS A 31 -7.87 13.31 17.70
C HIS A 31 -6.35 13.34 17.86
N MET A 32 -5.82 14.36 18.52
CA MET A 32 -4.39 14.51 18.81
C MET A 32 -3.93 13.69 20.02
N VAL A 33 -4.85 13.02 20.71
CA VAL A 33 -4.62 12.28 21.96
C VAL A 33 -5.25 10.89 21.85
N PHE A 34 -4.56 9.88 22.35
CA PHE A 34 -5.02 8.50 22.42
C PHE A 34 -4.87 7.95 23.84
N LYS A 35 -5.69 6.94 24.19
CA LYS A 35 -5.52 6.17 25.42
C LYS A 35 -4.52 5.04 25.21
N CYS A 36 -3.52 4.95 26.08
CA CYS A 36 -2.54 3.86 26.05
C CYS A 36 -3.23 2.52 26.35
N GLY A 37 -3.10 1.53 25.46
CA GLY A 37 -3.71 0.21 25.64
C GLY A 37 -3.10 -0.68 26.73
N ARG A 38 -2.15 -0.16 27.54
CA ARG A 38 -1.53 -0.86 28.68
C ARG A 38 -1.79 -0.14 30.00
N CYS A 39 -1.48 1.16 30.09
CA CYS A 39 -1.61 1.95 31.32
C CYS A 39 -2.83 2.89 31.34
N ASN A 40 -3.65 2.90 30.29
CA ASN A 40 -4.83 3.77 30.12
C ASN A 40 -4.58 5.29 30.17
N THR A 41 -3.32 5.72 30.33
CA THR A 41 -2.94 7.14 30.30
C THR A 41 -3.24 7.76 28.93
N ALA A 42 -3.80 8.97 28.93
CA ALA A 42 -3.96 9.77 27.73
C ALA A 42 -2.60 10.33 27.30
N SER A 43 -2.18 10.06 26.07
CA SER A 43 -0.90 10.52 25.51
C SER A 43 -1.11 11.12 24.13
N ARG A 44 -0.30 12.11 23.75
CA ARG A 44 -0.39 12.73 22.43
C ARG A 44 0.11 11.79 21.34
N HIS A 45 -0.54 11.86 20.18
CA HIS A 45 -0.09 11.16 18.99
C HIS A 45 1.31 11.66 18.57
N SER A 46 2.30 10.79 18.65
CA SER A 46 3.61 11.00 18.05
C SER A 46 3.61 10.56 16.58
N ASN A 47 4.61 10.98 15.80
CA ASN A 47 4.76 10.61 14.38
C ASN A 47 4.60 9.09 14.17
N ARG A 48 5.20 8.27 15.05
CA ARG A 48 5.04 6.82 15.06
C ARG A 48 3.57 6.38 15.15
N THR A 49 2.81 6.95 16.07
CA THR A 49 1.40 6.57 16.27
C THR A 49 0.49 7.10 15.17
N ILE A 50 0.82 8.24 14.55
CA ILE A 50 0.13 8.78 13.38
C ILE A 50 0.32 7.83 12.19
N GLU A 51 1.54 7.35 11.97
CA GLU A 51 1.85 6.37 10.92
C GLU A 51 1.14 5.04 11.18
N ALA A 52 1.17 4.56 12.43
CA ALA A 52 0.43 3.36 12.82
C ALA A 52 -1.09 3.49 12.61
N TRP A 53 -1.67 4.66 12.91
CA TRP A 53 -3.06 4.96 12.65
C TRP A 53 -3.37 4.97 11.15
N ARG A 54 -2.49 5.57 10.33
CA ARG A 54 -2.64 5.56 8.87
C ARG A 54 -2.65 4.15 8.29
N ARG A 55 -1.94 3.21 8.94
CA ARG A 55 -1.95 1.78 8.60
C ARG A 55 -3.14 1.00 9.20
N GLY A 56 -4.12 1.68 9.78
CA GLY A 56 -5.32 1.07 10.35
C GLY A 56 -5.13 0.42 11.72
N LYS A 57 -4.02 0.68 12.43
CA LYS A 57 -3.86 0.15 13.79
C LYS A 57 -4.75 0.92 14.76
N THR A 58 -5.40 0.18 15.66
CA THR A 58 -6.35 0.73 16.65
C THR A 58 -5.79 0.78 18.07
N ARG A 59 -4.71 0.03 18.36
CA ARG A 59 -4.09 -0.03 19.69
C ARG A 59 -2.75 0.70 19.70
N PHE A 60 -2.63 1.71 20.55
CA PHE A 60 -1.43 2.53 20.71
C PHE A 60 -0.87 2.42 22.13
N PHE A 61 0.44 2.60 22.27
CA PHE A 61 1.13 2.57 23.55
C PHE A 61 1.89 3.88 23.76
N CYS A 62 1.82 4.43 24.97
CA CYS A 62 2.65 5.57 25.36
C CYS A 62 4.15 5.19 25.30
N PRO A 63 5.07 6.18 25.19
CA PRO A 63 6.50 5.91 25.07
C PRO A 63 7.07 4.90 26.09
N PRO A 64 6.79 4.98 27.40
CA PRO A 64 7.34 4.01 28.36
C PRO A 64 6.75 2.61 28.19
N CYS A 65 5.45 2.50 27.90
CA CYS A 65 4.81 1.19 27.66
C CYS A 65 5.28 0.56 26.34
N HIS A 66 5.62 1.38 25.35
CA HIS A 66 6.19 0.93 24.08
C HIS A 66 7.58 0.32 24.26
N LEU A 67 8.45 0.95 25.05
CA LEU A 67 9.78 0.40 25.35
C LEU A 67 9.69 -0.97 26.05
N LYS A 68 8.82 -1.08 27.06
CA LYS A 68 8.54 -2.36 27.71
C LYS A 68 7.99 -3.41 26.75
N TRP A 69 7.16 -2.99 25.79
CA TRP A 69 6.63 -3.90 24.77
C TRP A 69 7.74 -4.38 23.83
N LEU A 70 8.65 -3.50 23.38
CA LEU A 70 9.80 -3.86 22.56
C LEU A 70 10.72 -4.87 23.27
N GLN A 71 10.99 -4.66 24.56
CA GLN A 71 11.79 -5.58 25.37
C GLN A 71 11.11 -6.95 25.54
N SER A 72 9.78 -6.99 25.56
CA SER A 72 9.01 -8.23 25.67
C SER A 72 8.81 -8.96 24.34
N GLN A 73 9.16 -8.35 23.21
CA GLN A 73 9.11 -9.07 21.95
C GLN A 73 10.25 -10.09 21.97
N PRO A 74 9.97 -11.39 21.69
CA PRO A 74 11.04 -12.33 21.47
C PRO A 74 11.94 -11.74 20.38
N ARG A 75 13.26 -11.73 20.64
CA ARG A 75 14.25 -11.49 19.59
C ARG A 75 13.90 -12.53 18.55
N ARG A 76 13.27 -12.11 17.44
CA ARG A 76 13.15 -12.99 16.28
C ARG A 76 14.59 -13.29 15.92
N GLU A 77 15.06 -14.45 16.36
CA GLU A 77 16.14 -15.12 15.65
C GLU A 77 15.76 -15.04 14.18
N PRO A 78 16.67 -14.59 13.30
CA PRO A 78 16.40 -14.63 11.88
C PRO A 78 16.13 -16.10 11.57
N ASP A 79 14.85 -16.43 11.38
CA ASP A 79 14.39 -17.74 10.97
C ASP A 79 15.20 -18.07 9.72
N THR A 80 16.20 -18.92 9.91
CA THR A 80 16.99 -19.53 8.86
C THR A 80 16.11 -20.64 8.31
N TYR A 81 15.03 -20.24 7.65
CA TYR A 81 14.18 -21.13 6.87
C TYR A 81 14.04 -20.54 5.48
N ALA A 82 14.76 -21.20 4.57
CA ALA A 82 14.54 -21.16 3.14
C ALA A 82 13.03 -21.19 2.83
N GLY A 83 12.58 -20.18 2.11
CA GLY A 83 11.17 -20.00 1.79
C GLY A 83 10.97 -18.81 0.89
N GLN A 84 11.64 -18.85 -0.27
CA GLN A 84 11.18 -18.26 -1.53
C GLN A 84 10.25 -17.04 -1.37
N GLY A 85 10.86 -15.87 -1.24
CA GLY A 85 10.18 -14.57 -1.33
C GLY A 85 9.61 -14.34 -2.74
N ARG A 86 8.55 -15.07 -3.10
CA ARG A 86 7.57 -14.59 -4.07
C ARG A 86 6.87 -13.42 -3.39
N GLY A 87 7.43 -12.24 -3.61
CA GLY A 87 6.85 -10.98 -3.17
C GLY A 87 5.38 -10.96 -3.52
N GLY A 88 4.55 -10.89 -2.48
CA GLY A 88 3.12 -10.68 -2.59
C GLY A 88 2.84 -9.31 -3.20
N GLY A 89 2.92 -9.23 -4.52
CA GLY A 89 2.27 -8.22 -5.34
C GLY A 89 0.98 -8.80 -5.87
N SER A 90 0.02 -9.11 -4.99
CA SER A 90 -1.37 -9.32 -5.40
C SER A 90 -1.92 -7.96 -5.84
N GLY A 91 -1.67 -7.63 -7.09
CA GLY A 91 -2.19 -6.46 -7.75
C GLY A 91 -2.77 -6.91 -9.08
N CYS A 92 -4.02 -6.54 -9.32
CA CYS A 92 -4.76 -6.61 -10.58
C CYS A 92 -4.00 -6.09 -11.82
N LEU A 93 -2.81 -5.52 -11.66
CA LEU A 93 -1.86 -5.18 -12.72
C LEU A 93 -1.49 -6.38 -13.60
N GLY A 94 -1.36 -7.58 -13.04
CA GLY A 94 -1.14 -8.79 -13.85
C GLY A 94 -2.31 -9.10 -14.80
N VAL A 95 -3.55 -8.83 -14.34
CA VAL A 95 -4.77 -9.01 -15.16
C VAL A 95 -4.81 -7.99 -16.29
N PHE A 96 -4.41 -6.73 -16.07
CA PHE A 96 -4.35 -5.72 -17.13
C PHE A 96 -3.30 -6.04 -18.20
N VAL A 97 -2.16 -6.62 -17.83
CA VAL A 97 -1.15 -7.07 -18.81
C VAL A 97 -1.70 -8.21 -19.66
N ILE A 98 -2.33 -9.21 -19.05
CA ILE A 98 -2.93 -10.34 -19.78
C ILE A 98 -4.07 -9.87 -20.69
N LEU A 99 -4.98 -9.04 -20.17
CA LEU A 99 -6.11 -8.50 -20.93
C LEU A 99 -5.69 -7.51 -22.03
N GLY A 100 -4.50 -6.91 -21.94
CA GLY A 100 -3.94 -6.05 -22.99
C GLY A 100 -3.16 -6.83 -24.06
N PHE A 101 -2.35 -7.81 -23.65
CA PHE A 101 -1.52 -8.60 -24.58
C PHE A 101 -2.32 -9.62 -25.40
N LEU A 102 -3.40 -10.21 -24.85
CA LEU A 102 -4.26 -11.14 -25.60
C LEU A 102 -4.97 -10.50 -26.82
N PRO A 103 -5.66 -9.36 -26.71
CA PRO A 103 -6.28 -8.71 -27.86
C PRO A 103 -5.24 -8.11 -28.81
N ALA A 104 -4.11 -7.59 -28.31
CA ALA A 104 -3.04 -7.06 -29.14
C ALA A 104 -2.34 -8.16 -29.97
N GLY A 105 -2.06 -9.32 -29.36
CA GLY A 105 -1.50 -10.47 -30.05
C GLY A 105 -2.45 -11.07 -31.10
N GLY A 106 -3.75 -11.13 -30.79
CA GLY A 106 -4.79 -11.54 -31.74
C GLY A 106 -4.94 -10.59 -32.94
N MET A 107 -4.85 -9.27 -32.72
CA MET A 107 -4.88 -8.28 -33.81
C MET A 107 -3.64 -8.34 -34.69
N LEU A 108 -2.45 -8.56 -34.11
CA LEU A 108 -1.22 -8.71 -34.91
C LEU A 108 -1.26 -9.96 -35.79
N ALA A 109 -1.75 -11.09 -35.28
CA ALA A 109 -1.91 -12.31 -36.07
C ALA A 109 -2.87 -12.15 -37.25
N TRP A 110 -3.89 -11.29 -37.14
CA TRP A 110 -4.84 -10.98 -38.21
C TRP A 110 -4.29 -10.03 -39.28
N VAL A 111 -3.28 -9.22 -38.96
CA VAL A 111 -2.65 -8.28 -39.88
C VAL A 111 -1.59 -8.96 -40.77
N PHE A 112 -1.05 -10.10 -40.32
CA PHE A 112 -0.06 -10.90 -41.06
C PHE A 112 -0.65 -12.15 -41.75
N VAL A 113 -1.98 -12.31 -41.76
CA VAL A 113 -2.70 -13.40 -42.45
C VAL A 113 -3.44 -12.90 -43.70
#